data_AF-A0AAW9KZC5-F1
#
_entry.id   AF-A0AAW9KZC5-F1
#
_cell.length_a   1.000
_cell.length_b   1.000
_cell.length_c   1.000
_cell.angle_alpha   90.00
_cell.angle_beta   90.00
_cell.angle_gamma   90.00
#
_symmetry.space_group_name_H-M   'P 1'
#
loop_
_entity.id
_entity.type
_entity.pdbx_description
1 polymer ?
#
loop_
_entity_poly.entity_id
_entity_poly.type
_entity_poly.pdbx_seq_one_letter_code
_entity_poly.pdbx_strand_id
1 'polypeptide(L)'
;MAPVSITACFPLGVYHGHAPDGSPEPIPSPARLFAALVSVAHTGAAAAADGQVAPDIDEVLTWLENHPPHGLHIPSTAPVQTGARVAYRKTGTIEKNQPKTAPKAISDGYAINGEIGWIWDDMPDGVRDVLSRLCEDVPCLGEMDSPVVMSIETVEANWRLDPAATAFTPGGLCVQIPAPGRTRVLRELHSQSRPLKPPSASADAFHPTGDSVRTFPTSEECLRTARYAAVGPLRRPDGDHSPWRDVLIFLADDGTGREITSERRVSWCVAFHRALVARIGDGAPALVTGRYHEGLTRPANRLAIQYVPASVLAQSVLGTELDVPGAFLIMLPSDVSDDDEGVVLRALAGMTRLNYRRDEAPARLRPVGEVFDALGFWRPPAQGTRRLWSPTPVAVPEVTRQRGDWTFEDAILLSLGFVWRDRFDAVPKGTQGYRSLVAQVRERGGGVMWHHRITRNPSLYAHKMPKGVTAQPYTALVSVGDLLGDTGLAAVGQSRHLGGGLLVPADLPIELAQSVVGRRP
;
A
#
# COMPACT_ATOMS: atom_id res chain seq x y z
N MET A 1 14.91 7.77 -30.37
CA MET A 1 14.13 9.01 -30.20
C MET A 1 14.13 9.38 -28.72
N ALA A 2 13.92 10.65 -28.38
CA ALA A 2 13.78 11.04 -26.98
C ALA A 2 12.39 10.61 -26.47
N PRO A 3 12.24 10.22 -25.19
CA PRO A 3 10.92 9.93 -24.63
C PRO A 3 10.00 11.15 -24.75
N VAL A 4 8.74 10.89 -25.10
CA VAL A 4 7.69 11.91 -25.21
C VAL A 4 6.66 11.63 -24.13
N SER A 5 6.23 12.68 -23.42
CA SER A 5 5.21 12.54 -22.38
C SER A 5 4.03 13.47 -22.63
N ILE A 6 2.83 12.97 -22.39
CA ILE A 6 1.65 13.81 -22.18
C ILE A 6 1.56 14.07 -20.69
N THR A 7 1.40 15.33 -20.29
CA THR A 7 1.20 15.70 -18.90
C THR A 7 -0.20 16.28 -18.68
N ALA A 8 -0.73 16.09 -17.48
CA ALA A 8 -2.01 16.61 -17.02
C ALA A 8 -1.81 17.34 -15.69
N CYS A 9 -2.08 18.64 -15.69
CA CYS A 9 -2.12 19.47 -14.50
C CYS A 9 -3.58 19.75 -14.14
N PHE A 10 -3.96 19.52 -12.89
CA PHE A 10 -5.29 19.85 -12.36
C PHE A 10 -5.22 21.20 -11.64
N PRO A 11 -5.74 22.31 -12.21
CA PRO A 11 -5.54 23.64 -11.64
C PRO A 11 -6.17 23.81 -10.24
N LEU A 12 -7.19 23.01 -9.93
CA LEU A 12 -7.84 22.99 -8.62
C LEU A 12 -7.11 22.08 -7.61
N GLY A 13 -6.05 21.40 -8.04
CA GLY A 13 -5.27 20.46 -7.23
C GLY A 13 -6.04 19.20 -6.84
N VAL A 14 -7.23 18.97 -7.39
CA VAL A 14 -8.10 17.83 -7.08
C VAL A 14 -8.58 17.15 -8.35
N TYR A 15 -8.49 15.83 -8.35
CA TYR A 15 -9.03 14.94 -9.38
C TYR A 15 -10.17 14.11 -8.81
N HIS A 16 -11.29 14.09 -9.53
CA HIS A 16 -12.45 13.26 -9.26
C HIS A 16 -12.66 12.30 -10.42
N GLY A 17 -12.71 11.02 -10.10
CA GLY A 17 -12.96 9.99 -11.07
C GLY A 17 -13.22 8.66 -10.38
N HIS A 18 -13.97 7.79 -11.05
CA HIS A 18 -14.38 6.51 -10.46
C HIS A 18 -14.06 5.35 -11.39
N ALA A 19 -13.62 4.25 -10.81
CA ALA A 19 -13.53 2.97 -11.51
C ALA A 19 -14.94 2.47 -11.89
N PRO A 20 -15.06 1.47 -12.79
CA PRO A 20 -16.36 0.93 -13.21
C PRO A 20 -17.25 0.41 -12.07
N ASP A 21 -16.65 0.00 -10.95
CA ASP A 21 -17.34 -0.42 -9.73
C ASP A 21 -17.86 0.75 -8.86
N GLY A 22 -17.62 1.99 -9.30
CA GLY A 22 -17.99 3.22 -8.59
C GLY A 22 -17.04 3.61 -7.48
N SER A 23 -15.91 2.91 -7.29
CA SER A 23 -14.89 3.30 -6.32
C SER A 23 -14.06 4.50 -6.83
N PRO A 24 -13.62 5.43 -5.95
CA PRO A 24 -12.75 6.52 -6.36
C PRO A 24 -11.42 6.03 -6.95
N GLU A 25 -11.08 6.52 -8.14
CA GLU A 25 -9.82 6.25 -8.83
C GLU A 25 -8.77 7.27 -8.37
N PRO A 26 -7.59 6.85 -7.85
CA PRO A 26 -6.58 7.77 -7.32
C PRO A 26 -5.92 8.67 -8.37
N ILE A 27 -5.80 8.16 -9.60
CA ILE A 27 -5.17 8.85 -10.73
C ILE A 27 -5.97 8.56 -12.00
N PRO A 28 -5.99 9.45 -12.99
CA PRO A 28 -6.49 9.13 -14.31
C PRO A 28 -5.67 8.00 -14.95
N SER A 29 -6.32 6.86 -15.19
CA SER A 29 -5.70 5.75 -15.91
C SER A 29 -5.41 6.10 -17.38
N PRO A 30 -4.46 5.40 -18.04
CA PRO A 30 -4.23 5.57 -19.48
C PRO A 30 -5.50 5.33 -20.32
N ALA A 31 -6.40 4.45 -19.90
CA ALA A 31 -7.72 4.28 -20.53
C ALA A 31 -8.60 5.54 -20.43
N ARG A 32 -8.50 6.29 -19.32
CA ARG A 32 -9.23 7.55 -19.12
C ARG A 32 -8.67 8.67 -19.98
N LEU A 33 -7.34 8.79 -20.03
CA LEU A 33 -6.65 9.67 -20.99
C LEU A 33 -7.14 9.38 -22.41
N PHE A 34 -7.12 8.11 -22.81
CA PHE A 34 -7.54 7.69 -24.14
C PHE A 34 -9.00 8.06 -24.43
N ALA A 35 -9.92 7.82 -23.50
CA ALA A 35 -11.32 8.19 -23.66
C ALA A 35 -11.52 9.71 -23.82
N ALA A 36 -10.74 10.52 -23.10
CA ALA A 36 -10.77 11.98 -23.24
C ALA A 36 -10.29 12.41 -24.64
N LEU A 37 -9.19 11.83 -25.13
CA LEU A 37 -8.67 12.08 -26.49
C LEU A 37 -9.66 11.66 -27.59
N VAL A 38 -10.33 10.51 -27.44
CA VAL A 38 -11.38 10.07 -28.35
C VAL A 38 -12.57 11.03 -28.33
N SER A 39 -12.95 11.55 -27.16
CA SER A 39 -14.04 12.53 -27.05
C SER A 39 -13.72 13.79 -27.84
N VAL A 40 -12.56 14.41 -27.59
CA VAL A 40 -12.17 15.66 -28.26
C VAL A 40 -11.88 15.47 -29.75
N ALA A 41 -11.48 14.26 -30.18
CA ALA A 41 -11.40 13.94 -31.60
C ALA A 41 -12.74 14.08 -32.34
N HIS A 42 -13.88 13.92 -31.65
CA HIS A 42 -15.23 14.04 -32.22
C HIS A 42 -15.96 15.33 -31.84
N THR A 43 -15.48 16.08 -30.84
CA THR A 43 -16.17 17.27 -30.31
C THR A 43 -15.30 18.52 -30.20
N GLY A 44 -13.99 18.40 -30.32
CA GLY A 44 -13.01 19.48 -30.21
C GLY A 44 -12.89 20.31 -31.49
N ALA A 45 -11.94 21.24 -31.50
CA ALA A 45 -11.72 22.16 -32.60
C ALA A 45 -11.25 21.45 -33.89
N ALA A 46 -10.62 20.28 -33.75
CA ALA A 46 -10.17 19.45 -34.87
C ALA A 46 -11.26 18.54 -35.47
N ALA A 47 -12.46 18.47 -34.87
CA ALA A 47 -13.53 17.61 -35.35
C ALA A 47 -14.16 18.16 -36.64
N ALA A 48 -14.43 17.28 -37.61
CA ALA A 48 -15.11 17.68 -38.84
C ALA A 48 -16.59 18.06 -38.58
N ALA A 49 -17.16 18.92 -39.43
CA ALA A 49 -18.53 19.42 -39.27
C ALA A 49 -19.62 18.34 -39.33
N ASP A 50 -19.31 17.18 -39.92
CA ASP A 50 -20.17 16.00 -40.00
C ASP A 50 -19.95 15.02 -38.83
N GLY A 51 -19.08 15.37 -37.87
CA GLY A 51 -18.72 14.54 -36.72
C GLY A 51 -17.80 13.37 -37.06
N GLN A 52 -17.24 13.32 -38.28
CA GLN A 52 -16.22 12.34 -38.64
C GLN A 52 -14.85 12.74 -38.09
N VAL A 53 -14.06 11.74 -37.73
CA VAL A 53 -12.68 11.94 -37.27
C VAL A 53 -11.78 12.04 -38.50
N ALA A 54 -10.86 13.00 -38.50
CA ALA A 54 -9.88 13.14 -39.57
C ALA A 54 -8.98 11.88 -39.66
N PRO A 55 -8.56 11.45 -40.86
CA PRO A 55 -7.78 10.21 -41.02
C PRO A 55 -6.49 10.16 -40.20
N ASP A 56 -5.78 11.29 -40.06
CA ASP A 56 -4.57 11.42 -39.25
C ASP A 56 -4.84 11.22 -37.75
N ILE A 57 -5.99 11.68 -37.26
CA ILE A 57 -6.43 11.47 -35.87
C ILE A 57 -6.81 10.00 -35.64
N ASP A 58 -7.51 9.36 -36.59
CA ASP A 58 -7.90 7.94 -36.48
C ASP A 58 -6.66 7.02 -36.47
N GLU A 59 -5.63 7.34 -37.26
CA GLU A 59 -4.33 6.66 -37.22
C GLU A 59 -3.64 6.81 -35.87
N VAL A 60 -3.67 8.01 -35.27
CA VAL A 60 -3.08 8.31 -33.96
C VAL A 60 -3.81 7.58 -32.82
N LEU A 61 -5.14 7.57 -32.84
CA LEU A 61 -5.94 6.81 -31.87
C LEU A 61 -5.66 5.31 -32.01
N THR A 62 -5.57 4.81 -33.23
CA THR A 62 -5.17 3.41 -33.50
C THR A 62 -3.76 3.13 -32.99
N TRP A 63 -2.82 4.06 -33.15
CA TRP A 63 -1.47 3.91 -32.62
C TRP A 63 -1.47 3.79 -31.09
N LEU A 64 -2.22 4.65 -30.39
CA LEU A 64 -2.34 4.62 -28.92
C LEU A 64 -2.95 3.32 -28.37
N GLU A 65 -3.88 2.70 -29.09
CA GLU A 65 -4.42 1.39 -28.69
C GLU A 65 -3.38 0.27 -28.73
N ASN A 66 -2.42 0.37 -29.67
CA ASN A 66 -1.36 -0.61 -29.86
C ASN A 66 -0.13 -0.35 -28.98
N HIS A 67 0.07 0.91 -28.57
CA HIS A 67 1.25 1.36 -27.84
C HIS A 67 0.82 1.95 -26.49
N PRO A 68 0.66 1.14 -25.43
CA PRO A 68 0.44 1.68 -24.09
C PRO A 68 1.65 2.51 -23.63
N PRO A 69 1.47 3.44 -22.67
CA PRO A 69 2.59 4.16 -22.08
C PRO A 69 3.66 3.20 -21.53
N HIS A 70 4.92 3.47 -21.83
CA HIS A 70 6.08 2.76 -21.29
C HIS A 70 6.38 3.14 -19.84
N GLY A 71 5.95 4.33 -19.42
CA GLY A 71 6.10 4.81 -18.06
C GLY A 71 5.00 5.77 -17.65
N LEU A 72 4.89 5.97 -16.34
CA LEU A 72 4.04 6.98 -15.73
C LEU A 72 4.88 7.87 -14.83
N HIS A 73 4.51 9.14 -14.78
CA HIS A 73 4.92 10.08 -13.74
C HIS A 73 3.72 10.32 -12.83
N ILE A 74 3.80 9.86 -11.58
CA ILE A 74 2.71 10.01 -10.60
C ILE A 74 3.25 10.82 -9.43
N PRO A 75 2.78 12.05 -9.21
CA PRO A 75 3.21 12.89 -8.09
C PRO A 75 2.59 12.37 -6.79
N SER A 76 2.92 13.01 -5.67
CA SER A 76 2.28 12.66 -4.39
C SER A 76 0.77 12.92 -4.47
N THR A 77 -0.03 11.91 -4.14
CA THR A 77 -1.49 11.99 -4.11
C THR A 77 -2.04 11.64 -2.73
N ALA A 78 -3.12 12.29 -2.31
CA ALA A 78 -3.82 11.93 -1.08
C ALA A 78 -5.34 12.07 -1.26
N PRO A 79 -6.17 11.19 -0.65
CA PRO A 79 -7.61 11.37 -0.69
C PRO A 79 -7.99 12.70 -0.01
N VAL A 80 -8.87 13.49 -0.64
CA VAL A 80 -9.34 14.78 -0.10
C VAL A 80 -10.12 14.58 1.21
N GLN A 81 -10.75 13.42 1.36
CA GLN A 81 -11.55 13.07 2.53
C GLN A 81 -10.91 11.93 3.34
N THR A 82 -10.78 12.13 4.65
CA THR A 82 -10.24 11.14 5.60
C THR A 82 -11.31 10.46 6.49
N GLY A 83 -12.61 10.62 6.19
CA GLY A 83 -13.71 9.95 6.90
C GLY A 83 -15.10 10.17 6.27
N ALA A 84 -16.09 9.32 6.57
CA ALA A 84 -17.41 9.33 5.92
C ALA A 84 -18.29 10.52 6.35
N ARG A 85 -18.10 11.69 5.71
CA ARG A 85 -19.01 12.83 5.81
C ARG A 85 -19.95 12.83 4.62
N VAL A 86 -21.24 12.86 4.89
CA VAL A 86 -22.30 12.81 3.89
C VAL A 86 -23.14 14.07 4.00
N ALA A 87 -23.38 14.74 2.88
CA ALA A 87 -24.33 15.84 2.79
C ALA A 87 -25.58 15.35 2.04
N TYR A 88 -26.76 15.61 2.60
CA TYR A 88 -28.01 15.42 1.89
C TYR A 88 -28.23 16.62 0.98
N ARG A 89 -28.30 16.37 -0.33
CA ARG A 89 -28.49 17.42 -1.34
C ARG A 89 -29.57 16.98 -2.31
N LYS A 90 -30.29 17.96 -2.85
CA LYS A 90 -31.14 17.76 -4.02
C LYS A 90 -30.24 17.33 -5.17
N THR A 91 -30.45 16.13 -5.67
CA THR A 91 -29.75 15.59 -6.84
C THR A 91 -30.43 16.06 -8.13
N GLY A 92 -29.75 15.88 -9.27
CA GLY A 92 -30.36 16.12 -10.59
C GLY A 92 -31.46 15.10 -10.96
N THR A 93 -31.65 14.06 -10.14
CA THR A 93 -32.70 13.06 -10.32
C THR A 93 -34.03 13.59 -9.80
N ILE A 94 -35.08 13.49 -10.61
CA ILE A 94 -36.44 13.85 -10.20
C ILE A 94 -37.18 12.59 -9.74
N GLU A 95 -37.75 12.64 -8.54
CA GLU A 95 -38.58 11.58 -7.99
C GLU A 95 -39.88 12.21 -7.47
N LYS A 96 -41.04 11.73 -7.96
CA LYS A 96 -42.37 12.27 -7.59
C LYS A 96 -42.50 13.78 -7.79
N ASN A 97 -42.06 14.28 -8.96
CA ASN A 97 -42.12 15.70 -9.34
C ASN A 97 -41.29 16.64 -8.46
N GLN A 98 -40.35 16.12 -7.68
CA GLN A 98 -39.41 16.91 -6.89
C GLN A 98 -37.98 16.40 -7.06
N PRO A 99 -36.97 17.27 -6.92
CA PRO A 99 -35.58 16.83 -6.89
C PRO A 99 -35.36 15.85 -5.74
N LYS A 100 -34.90 14.65 -6.06
CA LYS A 100 -34.59 13.60 -5.09
C LYS A 100 -33.49 14.10 -4.16
N THR A 101 -33.75 14.11 -2.86
CA THR A 101 -32.71 14.39 -1.87
C THR A 101 -32.01 13.07 -1.54
N ALA A 102 -30.72 12.98 -1.86
CA ALA A 102 -29.93 11.79 -1.60
C ALA A 102 -28.67 12.14 -0.78
N PRO A 103 -28.19 11.20 0.05
CA PRO A 103 -26.88 11.31 0.66
C PRO A 103 -25.80 11.30 -0.43
N LYS A 104 -24.97 12.34 -0.53
CA LYS A 104 -23.74 12.34 -1.34
C LYS A 104 -22.53 12.48 -0.42
N ALA A 105 -21.51 11.65 -0.63
CA ALA A 105 -20.23 11.80 0.07
C ALA A 105 -19.67 13.21 -0.22
N ILE A 106 -19.15 13.86 0.82
CA ILE A 106 -18.51 15.17 0.68
C ILE A 106 -17.09 14.95 0.15
N SER A 107 -16.91 15.08 -1.17
CA SER A 107 -15.63 15.06 -1.88
C SER A 107 -14.85 13.74 -1.74
N ASP A 108 -15.06 12.82 -2.67
CA ASP A 108 -14.35 11.54 -2.77
C ASP A 108 -13.17 11.57 -3.76
N GLY A 109 -12.75 12.75 -4.21
CA GLY A 109 -11.59 12.95 -5.07
C GLY A 109 -10.25 12.84 -4.35
N TYR A 110 -9.18 12.95 -5.14
CA TYR A 110 -7.78 12.91 -4.72
C TYR A 110 -7.11 14.25 -4.95
N ALA A 111 -6.45 14.76 -3.92
CA ALA A 111 -5.54 15.88 -4.03
C ALA A 111 -4.24 15.41 -4.71
N ILE A 112 -3.81 16.13 -5.75
CA ILE A 112 -2.63 15.81 -6.55
C ILE A 112 -1.63 16.96 -6.40
N ASN A 113 -0.42 16.65 -5.95
CA ASN A 113 0.65 17.64 -5.75
C ASN A 113 1.63 17.64 -6.92
N GLY A 114 1.18 18.09 -8.09
CA GLY A 114 1.99 18.17 -9.30
C GLY A 114 1.22 17.74 -10.55
N GLU A 115 1.96 17.50 -11.62
CA GLU A 115 1.41 16.98 -12.88
C GLU A 115 1.47 15.45 -12.93
N ILE A 116 0.52 14.85 -13.66
CA ILE A 116 0.54 13.41 -13.98
C ILE A 116 1.06 13.25 -15.40
N GLY A 117 1.99 12.32 -15.62
CA GLY A 117 2.58 12.07 -16.93
C GLY A 117 2.34 10.66 -17.44
N TRP A 118 2.08 10.53 -18.74
CA TRP A 118 2.10 9.26 -19.49
C TRP A 118 3.22 9.34 -20.52
N ILE A 119 4.11 8.35 -20.52
CA ILE A 119 5.43 8.46 -21.17
C ILE A 119 5.58 7.33 -22.20
N TRP A 120 6.02 7.69 -23.41
CA TRP A 120 6.35 6.75 -24.48
C TRP A 120 7.80 6.95 -24.93
N ASP A 121 8.58 5.87 -24.97
CA ASP A 121 10.00 5.94 -25.36
C ASP A 121 10.18 6.02 -26.90
N ASP A 122 9.16 5.65 -27.66
CA ASP A 122 9.20 5.41 -29.10
C ASP A 122 8.11 6.15 -29.90
N MET A 123 7.46 7.16 -29.31
CA MET A 123 6.38 7.92 -29.96
C MET A 123 6.89 8.70 -31.19
N PRO A 124 6.37 8.43 -32.41
CA PRO A 124 6.76 9.16 -33.62
C PRO A 124 6.37 10.64 -33.57
N ASP A 125 7.15 11.51 -34.21
CA ASP A 125 6.89 12.96 -34.23
C ASP A 125 5.51 13.30 -34.82
N GLY A 126 5.09 12.61 -35.89
CA GLY A 126 3.75 12.83 -36.46
C GLY A 126 2.60 12.49 -35.50
N VAL A 127 2.81 11.49 -34.62
CA VAL A 127 1.83 11.14 -33.57
C VAL A 127 1.82 12.20 -32.48
N ARG A 128 3.01 12.64 -32.05
CA ARG A 128 3.19 13.72 -31.06
C ARG A 128 2.49 15.01 -31.50
N ASP A 129 2.67 15.43 -32.75
CA ASP A 129 2.11 16.70 -33.25
C ASP A 129 0.57 16.71 -33.26
N VAL A 130 -0.05 15.57 -33.58
CA VAL A 130 -1.51 15.43 -33.53
C VAL A 130 -2.00 15.39 -32.08
N LEU A 131 -1.31 14.66 -31.20
CA LEU A 131 -1.66 14.58 -29.78
C LEU A 131 -1.54 15.93 -29.08
N SER A 132 -0.55 16.76 -29.45
CA SER A 132 -0.42 18.12 -28.92
C SER A 132 -1.69 18.94 -29.15
N ARG A 133 -2.25 18.87 -30.37
CA ARG A 133 -3.50 19.58 -30.71
C ARG A 133 -4.71 19.03 -29.96
N LEU A 134 -4.82 17.70 -29.84
CA LEU A 134 -5.94 17.09 -29.11
C LEU A 134 -5.88 17.41 -27.62
N CYS A 135 -4.70 17.47 -27.01
CA CYS A 135 -4.53 17.80 -25.59
C CYS A 135 -5.06 19.21 -25.26
N GLU A 136 -4.88 20.18 -26.16
CA GLU A 136 -5.38 21.56 -25.99
C GLU A 136 -6.92 21.63 -25.88
N ASP A 137 -7.62 20.66 -26.49
CA ASP A 137 -9.08 20.61 -26.53
C ASP A 137 -9.70 19.86 -25.34
N VAL A 138 -8.91 19.21 -24.46
CA VAL A 138 -9.44 18.42 -23.33
C VAL A 138 -9.82 19.33 -22.17
N PRO A 139 -11.12 19.48 -21.84
CA PRO A 139 -11.54 20.44 -20.82
C PRO A 139 -11.45 19.88 -19.40
N CYS A 140 -11.65 18.58 -19.24
CA CYS A 140 -11.62 17.87 -17.96
C CYS A 140 -11.17 16.42 -18.16
N LEU A 141 -10.63 15.84 -17.10
CA LEU A 141 -10.24 14.43 -17.06
C LEU A 141 -10.85 13.80 -15.81
N GLY A 142 -11.71 12.80 -16.00
CA GLY A 142 -12.58 12.27 -14.93
C GLY A 142 -13.97 12.89 -14.95
N GLU A 143 -14.48 13.29 -13.80
CA GLU A 143 -15.73 14.03 -13.69
C GLU A 143 -15.58 15.48 -14.20
N MET A 144 -16.71 16.12 -14.50
CA MET A 144 -16.78 17.48 -15.05
C MET A 144 -16.17 18.55 -14.12
N ASP A 145 -16.08 18.26 -12.82
CA ASP A 145 -15.49 19.13 -11.80
C ASP A 145 -13.97 18.95 -11.65
N SER A 146 -13.35 18.19 -12.55
CA SER A 146 -11.90 17.95 -12.61
C SER A 146 -11.31 18.60 -13.87
N PRO A 147 -11.29 19.95 -13.95
CA PRO A 147 -10.70 20.64 -15.08
C PRO A 147 -9.22 20.30 -15.17
N VAL A 148 -8.73 20.14 -16.40
CA VAL A 148 -7.36 19.71 -16.68
C VAL A 148 -6.73 20.66 -17.68
N VAL A 149 -5.44 20.91 -17.52
CA VAL A 149 -4.59 21.51 -18.55
C VAL A 149 -3.62 20.43 -18.98
N MET A 150 -3.65 20.08 -20.26
CA MET A 150 -2.78 19.04 -20.82
C MET A 150 -1.76 19.64 -21.77
N SER A 151 -0.54 19.11 -21.73
CA SER A 151 0.56 19.55 -22.58
C SER A 151 1.46 18.36 -22.93
N ILE A 152 2.39 18.59 -23.87
CA ILE A 152 3.47 17.65 -24.17
C ILE A 152 4.76 18.19 -23.56
N GLU A 153 5.14 17.65 -22.41
CA GLU A 153 6.29 18.06 -21.64
C GLU A 153 7.22 16.87 -21.38
N THR A 154 8.48 17.15 -21.01
CA THR A 154 9.42 16.09 -20.66
C THR A 154 9.38 15.87 -19.15
N VAL A 155 8.88 14.71 -18.73
CA VAL A 155 8.86 14.28 -17.33
C VAL A 155 9.50 12.92 -17.17
N GLU A 156 10.17 12.71 -16.04
CA GLU A 156 10.81 11.43 -15.73
C GLU A 156 9.80 10.41 -15.19
N ALA A 157 9.90 9.17 -15.68
CA ALA A 157 9.07 8.07 -15.21
C ALA A 157 9.49 7.66 -13.78
N ASN A 158 8.56 7.74 -12.83
CA ASN A 158 8.72 7.08 -11.53
C ASN A 158 7.98 5.73 -11.45
N TRP A 159 7.29 5.34 -12.52
CA TRP A 159 6.75 3.99 -12.74
C TRP A 159 7.01 3.54 -14.18
N ARG A 160 7.36 2.27 -14.38
CA ARG A 160 7.65 1.68 -15.70
C ARG A 160 6.78 0.46 -15.96
N LEU A 161 6.25 0.37 -17.17
CA LEU A 161 5.45 -0.77 -17.62
C LEU A 161 6.26 -2.05 -17.46
N ASP A 162 5.67 -3.05 -16.84
CA ASP A 162 6.23 -4.39 -16.76
C ASP A 162 5.59 -5.28 -17.84
N PRO A 163 6.25 -5.48 -18.99
CA PRO A 163 5.67 -6.25 -20.09
C PRO A 163 5.61 -7.76 -19.80
N ALA A 164 6.37 -8.24 -18.81
CA ALA A 164 6.34 -9.63 -18.38
C ALA A 164 5.29 -9.89 -17.29
N ALA A 165 4.64 -8.83 -16.80
CA ALA A 165 3.60 -8.95 -15.79
C ALA A 165 2.42 -9.79 -16.30
N THR A 166 2.04 -10.74 -15.48
CA THR A 166 0.82 -11.54 -15.61
C THR A 166 -0.19 -11.10 -14.56
N ALA A 167 -1.41 -11.63 -14.62
CA ALA A 167 -2.43 -11.42 -13.59
C ALA A 167 -2.00 -11.87 -12.17
N PHE A 168 -0.88 -12.60 -12.06
CA PHE A 168 -0.34 -13.15 -10.81
C PHE A 168 0.97 -12.48 -10.36
N THR A 169 1.50 -11.53 -11.12
CA THR A 169 2.74 -10.84 -10.73
C THR A 169 2.43 -9.91 -9.53
N PRO A 170 3.27 -9.84 -8.47
CA PRO A 170 3.03 -9.24 -7.13
C PRO A 170 3.31 -7.73 -7.03
N GLY A 171 2.44 -6.94 -6.41
CA GLY A 171 2.68 -5.50 -6.25
C GLY A 171 2.71 -4.71 -7.57
N GLY A 172 3.32 -3.52 -7.55
CA GLY A 172 3.21 -2.58 -8.66
C GLY A 172 1.85 -1.88 -8.73
N LEU A 173 1.74 -0.91 -9.62
CA LEU A 173 0.52 -0.17 -9.88
C LEU A 173 -0.22 -0.80 -11.06
N CYS A 174 -1.44 -1.29 -10.81
CA CYS A 174 -2.32 -1.83 -11.85
C CYS A 174 -3.27 -0.74 -12.35
N VAL A 175 -3.24 -0.45 -13.64
CA VAL A 175 -4.11 0.55 -14.28
C VAL A 175 -4.76 -0.01 -15.53
N GLN A 176 -5.94 0.50 -15.87
CA GLN A 176 -6.60 0.18 -17.14
C GLN A 176 -5.91 0.92 -18.29
N ILE A 177 -5.61 0.18 -19.35
CA ILE A 177 -5.06 0.72 -20.60
C ILE A 177 -5.99 0.37 -21.76
N PRO A 178 -6.04 1.19 -22.83
CA PRO A 178 -6.75 0.81 -24.04
C PRO A 178 -6.10 -0.43 -24.66
N ALA A 179 -6.93 -1.25 -25.30
CA ALA A 179 -6.52 -2.33 -26.18
C ALA A 179 -7.11 -2.10 -27.58
N PRO A 180 -6.58 -2.75 -28.63
CA PRO A 180 -7.08 -2.62 -29.99
C PRO A 180 -8.60 -2.77 -30.10
N GLY A 181 -9.25 -1.81 -30.77
CA GLY A 181 -10.69 -1.74 -30.96
C GLY A 181 -11.44 -0.88 -29.94
N ARG A 182 -10.76 -0.26 -28.97
CA ARG A 182 -11.41 0.58 -27.95
C ARG A 182 -12.10 1.81 -28.53
N THR A 183 -11.52 2.46 -29.53
CA THR A 183 -12.08 3.60 -30.27
C THR A 183 -13.42 3.24 -30.89
N ARG A 184 -13.51 2.06 -31.52
CA ARG A 184 -14.74 1.56 -32.13
C ARG A 184 -15.84 1.40 -31.07
N VAL A 185 -15.52 0.78 -29.93
CA VAL A 185 -16.46 0.62 -28.81
C VAL A 185 -16.97 1.97 -28.31
N LEU A 186 -16.07 2.93 -28.08
CA LEU A 186 -16.45 4.27 -27.61
C LEU A 186 -17.31 5.02 -28.64
N ARG A 187 -17.00 4.89 -29.93
CA ARG A 187 -17.78 5.47 -31.04
C ARG A 187 -19.18 4.86 -31.13
N GLU A 188 -19.28 3.54 -31.00
CA GLU A 188 -20.56 2.83 -30.98
C GLU A 188 -21.42 3.27 -29.79
N LEU A 189 -20.85 3.33 -28.58
CA LEU A 189 -21.55 3.81 -27.38
C LEU A 189 -22.04 5.26 -27.54
N HIS A 190 -21.21 6.13 -28.12
CA HIS A 190 -21.59 7.51 -28.40
C HIS A 190 -22.76 7.59 -29.38
N SER A 191 -22.71 6.81 -30.47
CA SER A 191 -23.78 6.75 -31.46
C SER A 191 -25.11 6.23 -30.89
N GLN A 192 -25.06 5.24 -30.00
CA GLN A 192 -26.24 4.70 -29.30
C GLN A 192 -26.83 5.70 -28.30
N SER A 193 -25.97 6.54 -27.71
CA SER A 193 -26.33 7.52 -26.70
C SER A 193 -26.90 8.81 -27.28
N ARG A 194 -26.67 9.08 -28.58
CA ARG A 194 -27.17 10.28 -29.27
C ARG A 194 -28.45 9.98 -30.06
N PRO A 195 -29.52 10.76 -29.88
CA PRO A 195 -30.71 10.65 -30.71
C PRO A 195 -30.40 11.12 -32.15
N LEU A 196 -30.88 10.38 -33.16
CA LEU A 196 -30.72 10.69 -34.60
C LEU A 196 -31.27 12.06 -35.01
N LYS A 197 -32.23 12.60 -34.23
CA LYS A 197 -32.81 13.93 -34.42
C LYS A 197 -32.84 14.65 -33.07
N PRO A 198 -32.40 15.92 -33.00
CA PRO A 198 -32.57 16.71 -31.79
C PRO A 198 -34.07 16.79 -31.42
N PRO A 199 -34.40 16.74 -30.13
CA PRO A 199 -35.79 16.85 -29.69
C PRO A 199 -36.40 18.20 -30.13
N SER A 200 -37.69 18.22 -30.44
CA SER A 200 -38.41 19.48 -30.60
C SER A 200 -38.51 20.20 -29.25
N ALA A 201 -38.70 21.52 -29.24
CA ALA A 201 -38.87 22.29 -28.00
C ALA A 201 -39.98 21.73 -27.08
N SER A 202 -41.03 21.14 -27.65
CA SER A 202 -42.10 20.48 -26.90
C SER A 202 -41.70 19.09 -26.34
N ALA A 203 -40.78 18.39 -27.00
CA ALA A 203 -40.29 17.07 -26.58
C ALA A 203 -39.13 17.16 -25.58
N ASP A 204 -38.46 18.32 -25.53
CA ASP A 204 -37.43 18.66 -24.53
C ASP A 204 -38.04 19.31 -23.27
N ALA A 205 -39.35 19.54 -23.26
CA ALA A 205 -40.05 20.08 -22.10
C ALA A 205 -40.14 19.02 -20.98
N PHE A 206 -39.92 19.45 -19.73
CA PHE A 206 -39.97 18.54 -18.60
C PHE A 206 -41.34 17.86 -18.45
N HIS A 207 -41.35 16.53 -18.44
CA HIS A 207 -42.53 15.70 -18.30
C HIS A 207 -42.45 14.82 -17.03
N PRO A 208 -43.26 15.11 -16.00
CA PRO A 208 -43.17 14.44 -14.70
C PRO A 208 -43.40 12.92 -14.69
N THR A 209 -44.05 12.38 -15.73
CA THR A 209 -44.33 10.94 -15.90
C THR A 209 -43.45 10.25 -16.95
N GLY A 210 -42.64 11.01 -17.70
CA GLY A 210 -41.82 10.50 -18.80
C GLY A 210 -40.31 10.68 -18.58
N ASP A 211 -39.92 11.69 -17.82
CA ASP A 211 -38.51 11.99 -17.59
C ASP A 211 -37.95 11.11 -16.47
N SER A 212 -37.04 10.23 -16.87
CA SER A 212 -36.29 9.35 -15.98
C SER A 212 -34.79 9.55 -16.20
N VAL A 213 -33.99 9.19 -15.19
CA VAL A 213 -32.53 9.23 -15.31
C VAL A 213 -32.11 8.26 -16.39
N ARG A 214 -31.60 8.79 -17.51
CA ARG A 214 -30.95 7.97 -18.52
C ARG A 214 -29.55 7.62 -18.04
N THR A 215 -29.36 6.37 -17.66
CA THR A 215 -28.01 5.81 -17.52
C THR A 215 -27.45 5.54 -18.91
N PHE A 216 -26.37 6.23 -19.25
CA PHE A 216 -25.64 5.93 -20.48
C PHE A 216 -24.93 4.57 -20.35
N PRO A 217 -24.91 3.78 -21.42
CA PRO A 217 -24.22 2.50 -21.40
C PRO A 217 -22.70 2.72 -21.20
N THR A 218 -22.11 1.97 -20.28
CA THR A 218 -20.66 1.86 -20.12
C THR A 218 -20.20 0.49 -20.65
N SER A 219 -18.97 0.41 -21.17
CA SER A 219 -18.38 -0.87 -21.59
C SER A 219 -16.92 -0.95 -21.17
N GLU A 220 -16.53 -2.14 -20.71
CA GLU A 220 -15.15 -2.53 -20.42
C GLU A 220 -14.47 -3.25 -21.61
N GLU A 221 -15.19 -3.42 -22.72
CA GLU A 221 -14.63 -4.05 -23.93
C GLU A 221 -13.41 -3.31 -24.45
N CYS A 222 -12.41 -4.06 -24.92
CA CYS A 222 -11.13 -3.54 -25.39
C CYS A 222 -10.40 -2.69 -24.33
N LEU A 223 -10.59 -3.00 -23.04
CA LEU A 223 -9.70 -2.61 -21.97
C LEU A 223 -8.87 -3.81 -21.52
N ARG A 224 -7.66 -3.54 -21.06
CA ARG A 224 -6.85 -4.53 -20.35
C ARG A 224 -6.17 -3.87 -19.16
N THR A 225 -5.92 -4.67 -18.14
CA THR A 225 -5.10 -4.25 -17.00
C THR A 225 -3.63 -4.36 -17.38
N ALA A 226 -2.90 -3.26 -17.26
CA ALA A 226 -1.45 -3.26 -17.31
C ALA A 226 -0.87 -2.95 -15.93
N ARG A 227 0.34 -3.43 -15.72
CA ARG A 227 1.07 -3.24 -14.47
C ARG A 227 2.30 -2.40 -14.69
N TYR A 228 2.52 -1.45 -13.79
CA TYR A 228 3.72 -0.64 -13.73
C TYR A 228 4.48 -0.91 -12.43
N ALA A 229 5.78 -1.07 -12.51
CA ALA A 229 6.67 -1.19 -11.35
C ALA A 229 7.29 0.18 -11.04
N ALA A 230 7.40 0.53 -9.76
CA ALA A 230 8.05 1.76 -9.34
C ALA A 230 9.52 1.78 -9.78
N VAL A 231 9.95 2.89 -10.39
CA VAL A 231 11.36 3.17 -10.65
C VAL A 231 11.94 3.66 -9.33
N GLY A 232 12.47 2.74 -8.53
CA GLY A 232 13.10 3.12 -7.26
C GLY A 232 14.36 3.98 -7.49
N PRO A 233 14.80 4.78 -6.49
CA PRO A 233 16.21 5.13 -6.41
C PRO A 233 17.01 3.81 -6.44
N LEU A 234 18.08 3.75 -7.26
CA LEU A 234 18.96 2.59 -7.46
C LEU A 234 18.88 1.60 -6.29
N ARG A 235 18.04 0.56 -6.43
CA ARG A 235 18.13 -0.61 -5.56
C ARG A 235 19.56 -1.09 -5.72
N ARG A 236 20.37 -1.02 -4.66
CA ARG A 236 21.66 -1.69 -4.68
C ARG A 236 21.37 -3.16 -5.01
N PRO A 237 21.90 -3.68 -6.13
CA PRO A 237 22.08 -5.11 -6.22
C PRO A 237 23.08 -5.45 -5.10
N ASP A 238 22.72 -6.45 -4.30
CA ASP A 238 23.49 -7.03 -3.20
C ASP A 238 23.31 -6.37 -1.82
N GLY A 239 22.48 -7.01 -0.98
CA GLY A 239 22.84 -7.20 0.44
C GLY A 239 21.78 -6.88 1.49
N ASP A 240 20.82 -5.99 1.25
CA ASP A 240 19.98 -5.45 2.33
C ASP A 240 18.50 -5.81 2.19
N HIS A 241 18.16 -7.05 2.55
CA HIS A 241 16.83 -7.59 2.27
C HIS A 241 15.72 -7.31 3.31
N SER A 242 15.90 -6.56 4.41
CA SER A 242 14.98 -6.60 5.57
C SER A 242 14.51 -8.04 5.99
N PRO A 243 13.86 -8.28 7.14
CA PRO A 243 13.21 -9.58 7.41
C PRO A 243 11.75 -9.63 6.91
N TRP A 244 11.15 -8.45 6.73
CA TRP A 244 9.85 -8.24 6.11
C TRP A 244 10.00 -7.27 4.95
N ARG A 245 9.16 -7.38 3.91
CA ARG A 245 9.18 -6.51 2.73
C ARG A 245 8.06 -5.49 2.78
N ASP A 246 6.82 -5.95 2.93
CA ASP A 246 5.64 -5.09 2.84
C ASP A 246 4.96 -4.92 4.20
N VAL A 247 4.44 -3.72 4.45
CA VAL A 247 3.76 -3.35 5.68
C VAL A 247 2.42 -2.71 5.35
N LEU A 248 1.33 -3.38 5.71
CA LEU A 248 -0.02 -2.83 5.63
C LEU A 248 -0.45 -2.25 6.96
N ILE A 249 -1.13 -1.12 6.94
CA ILE A 249 -1.52 -0.38 8.14
C ILE A 249 -3.03 -0.29 8.25
N PHE A 250 -3.55 -0.69 9.42
CA PHE A 250 -4.94 -0.56 9.80
C PHE A 250 -5.03 0.31 11.05
N LEU A 251 -5.50 1.54 10.88
CA LEU A 251 -5.84 2.44 11.98
C LEU A 251 -6.92 1.80 12.83
N ALA A 252 -6.73 1.79 14.16
CA ALA A 252 -7.55 1.02 15.07
C ALA A 252 -8.09 1.87 16.22
N ASP A 253 -9.39 1.77 16.44
CA ASP A 253 -10.10 2.38 17.57
C ASP A 253 -11.06 1.36 18.19
N ASP A 254 -10.88 1.04 19.48
CA ASP A 254 -11.75 0.13 20.23
C ASP A 254 -12.99 0.83 20.82
N GLY A 255 -13.20 2.10 20.49
CA GLY A 255 -14.31 2.93 20.95
C GLY A 255 -14.09 3.54 22.34
N THR A 256 -12.98 3.22 23.01
CA THR A 256 -12.64 3.82 24.31
C THR A 256 -11.85 5.12 24.16
N GLY A 257 -11.37 5.43 22.95
CA GLY A 257 -10.46 6.56 22.70
C GLY A 257 -9.09 6.40 23.37
N ARG A 258 -8.74 5.20 23.85
CA ARG A 258 -7.46 4.89 24.50
C ARG A 258 -6.68 3.86 23.71
N GLU A 259 -5.36 3.89 23.89
CA GLU A 259 -4.48 2.90 23.28
C GLU A 259 -4.74 1.50 23.84
N ILE A 260 -4.53 0.47 23.01
CA ILE A 260 -4.53 -0.92 23.48
C ILE A 260 -3.32 -1.11 24.41
N THR A 261 -3.62 -1.40 25.69
CA THR A 261 -2.60 -1.60 26.71
C THR A 261 -1.64 -2.74 26.33
N SER A 262 -0.38 -2.62 26.77
CA SER A 262 0.70 -3.57 26.48
C SER A 262 0.29 -5.04 26.66
N GLU A 263 -0.41 -5.35 27.74
CA GLU A 263 -0.86 -6.68 28.13
C GLU A 263 -1.95 -7.26 27.20
N ARG A 264 -2.65 -6.40 26.46
CA ARG A 264 -3.74 -6.80 25.55
C ARG A 264 -3.28 -6.88 24.08
N ARG A 265 -2.09 -6.36 23.74
CA ARG A 265 -1.64 -6.30 22.33
C ARG A 265 -1.53 -7.67 21.67
N VAL A 266 -0.95 -8.65 22.37
CA VAL A 266 -0.84 -10.03 21.85
C VAL A 266 -2.22 -10.63 21.59
N SER A 267 -3.15 -10.48 22.52
CA SER A 267 -4.47 -11.09 22.39
C SER A 267 -5.31 -10.43 21.29
N TRP A 268 -5.17 -9.12 21.09
CA TRP A 268 -5.74 -8.41 19.93
C TRP A 268 -5.09 -8.82 18.60
N CYS A 269 -3.76 -8.95 18.54
CA CYS A 269 -3.08 -9.43 17.32
C CYS A 269 -3.46 -10.88 16.98
N VAL A 270 -3.69 -11.73 18.00
CA VAL A 270 -4.23 -13.09 17.83
C VAL A 270 -5.67 -13.05 17.30
N ALA A 271 -6.51 -12.13 17.79
CA ALA A 271 -7.84 -11.96 17.24
C ALA A 271 -7.81 -11.51 15.78
N PHE A 272 -6.90 -10.59 15.44
CA PHE A 272 -6.67 -10.17 14.06
C PHE A 272 -6.24 -11.35 13.19
N HIS A 273 -5.24 -12.11 13.64
CA HIS A 273 -4.76 -13.31 12.96
C HIS A 273 -5.89 -14.31 12.70
N ARG A 274 -6.73 -14.58 13.70
CA ARG A 274 -7.89 -15.48 13.56
C ARG A 274 -8.92 -14.93 12.57
N ALA A 275 -9.19 -13.64 12.61
CA ALA A 275 -10.10 -13.00 11.66
C ALA A 275 -9.56 -13.08 10.22
N LEU A 276 -8.25 -12.90 10.03
CA LEU A 276 -7.58 -13.08 8.74
C LEU A 276 -7.72 -14.53 8.25
N VAL A 277 -7.38 -15.51 9.08
CA VAL A 277 -7.54 -16.95 8.74
C VAL A 277 -8.99 -17.28 8.39
N ALA A 278 -9.96 -16.77 9.16
CA ALA A 278 -11.38 -17.01 8.91
C ALA A 278 -11.87 -16.37 7.59
N ARG A 279 -11.32 -15.21 7.20
CA ARG A 279 -11.64 -14.54 5.93
C ARG A 279 -11.00 -15.22 4.73
N ILE A 280 -9.81 -15.80 4.89
CA ILE A 280 -9.18 -16.61 3.83
C ILE A 280 -9.97 -17.91 3.62
N GLY A 281 -10.38 -18.56 4.71
CA GLY A 281 -11.09 -19.84 4.64
C GLY A 281 -10.17 -21.00 4.31
N ASP A 282 -10.69 -21.97 3.56
CA ASP A 282 -9.93 -23.15 3.14
C ASP A 282 -8.83 -22.75 2.14
N GLY A 283 -7.60 -23.21 2.39
CA GLY A 283 -6.43 -22.85 1.57
C GLY A 283 -5.56 -21.74 2.14
N ALA A 284 -5.70 -21.39 3.44
CA ALA A 284 -4.84 -20.41 4.08
C ALA A 284 -3.33 -20.75 3.96
N PRO A 285 -2.50 -19.85 3.41
CA PRO A 285 -1.08 -20.10 3.19
C PRO A 285 -0.30 -20.54 4.43
N ALA A 286 0.78 -21.29 4.22
CA ALA A 286 1.67 -21.73 5.29
C ALA A 286 2.30 -20.55 6.06
N LEU A 287 2.53 -19.41 5.39
CA LEU A 287 3.02 -18.19 6.05
C LEU A 287 2.02 -17.60 7.05
N VAL A 288 0.71 -17.81 6.83
CA VAL A 288 -0.36 -17.34 7.73
C VAL A 288 -0.62 -18.38 8.81
N THR A 289 -0.76 -19.65 8.44
CA THR A 289 -1.12 -20.73 9.38
C THR A 289 0.05 -21.21 10.24
N GLY A 290 1.28 -20.96 9.79
CA GLY A 290 2.51 -21.46 10.38
C GLY A 290 2.74 -22.97 10.21
N ARG A 291 1.92 -23.64 9.40
CA ARG A 291 1.99 -25.08 9.11
C ARG A 291 2.64 -25.29 7.74
N TYR A 292 3.85 -25.82 7.73
CA TYR A 292 4.59 -26.16 6.52
C TYR A 292 4.62 -27.69 6.39
N HIS A 293 4.54 -28.19 5.15
CA HIS A 293 4.67 -29.62 4.88
C HIS A 293 6.04 -30.16 5.33
N GLU A 294 6.07 -31.42 5.73
CA GLU A 294 7.31 -32.09 6.12
C GLU A 294 8.27 -32.14 4.93
N GLY A 295 9.55 -31.81 5.17
CA GLY A 295 10.60 -31.75 4.15
C GLY A 295 10.87 -30.35 3.57
N LEU A 296 9.97 -29.38 3.75
CA LEU A 296 10.24 -27.99 3.33
C LEU A 296 11.08 -27.24 4.36
N THR A 297 12.07 -26.49 3.87
CA THR A 297 12.86 -25.57 4.69
C THR A 297 11.94 -24.49 5.26
N ARG A 298 11.88 -24.38 6.58
CA ARG A 298 11.07 -23.35 7.24
C ARG A 298 11.80 -22.01 7.17
N PRO A 299 11.16 -20.95 6.63
CA PRO A 299 11.78 -19.63 6.60
C PRO A 299 12.00 -19.08 8.01
N ALA A 300 12.95 -18.16 8.16
CA ALA A 300 13.20 -17.50 9.44
C ALA A 300 11.98 -16.71 9.94
N ASN A 301 11.24 -16.09 9.01
CA ASN A 301 10.13 -15.20 9.29
C ASN A 301 8.84 -15.64 8.59
N ARG A 302 7.73 -15.05 9.04
CA ARG A 302 6.35 -15.34 8.63
C ARG A 302 5.57 -14.03 8.70
N LEU A 303 4.29 -14.07 8.35
CA LEU A 303 3.36 -12.98 8.65
C LEU A 303 3.52 -12.53 10.11
N ALA A 304 3.74 -11.23 10.30
CA ALA A 304 3.71 -10.62 11.62
C ALA A 304 2.57 -9.61 11.72
N ILE A 305 1.89 -9.62 12.87
CA ILE A 305 0.84 -8.65 13.18
C ILE A 305 1.25 -7.96 14.49
N GLN A 306 1.43 -6.65 14.43
CA GLN A 306 1.88 -5.83 15.55
C GLN A 306 0.89 -4.71 15.81
N TYR A 307 0.73 -4.29 17.07
CA TYR A 307 -0.01 -3.08 17.41
C TYR A 307 0.95 -1.99 17.84
N VAL A 308 0.80 -0.81 17.24
CA VAL A 308 1.67 0.34 17.44
C VAL A 308 0.83 1.53 17.93
N PRO A 309 1.14 2.10 19.10
CA PRO A 309 0.56 3.36 19.55
C PRO A 309 0.77 4.50 18.57
N ALA A 310 -0.15 5.46 18.52
CA ALA A 310 -0.02 6.65 17.67
C ALA A 310 1.29 7.42 17.94
N SER A 311 1.69 7.52 19.21
CA SER A 311 2.96 8.15 19.63
C SER A 311 4.20 7.47 19.05
N VAL A 312 4.17 6.15 18.87
CA VAL A 312 5.25 5.38 18.25
C VAL A 312 5.18 5.50 16.73
N LEU A 313 3.98 5.40 16.15
CA LEU A 313 3.79 5.51 14.71
C LEU A 313 4.19 6.89 14.17
N ALA A 314 4.12 7.93 14.99
CA ALA A 314 4.60 9.28 14.65
C ALA A 314 6.10 9.34 14.27
N GLN A 315 6.90 8.33 14.65
CA GLN A 315 8.31 8.21 14.26
C GLN A 315 8.51 7.60 12.85
N SER A 316 7.42 7.10 12.22
CA SER A 316 7.44 6.53 10.88
C SER A 316 7.26 7.59 9.78
N VAL A 317 7.41 7.17 8.52
CA VAL A 317 7.21 8.03 7.35
C VAL A 317 5.78 8.57 7.21
N LEU A 318 4.78 7.95 7.83
CA LEU A 318 3.37 8.40 7.75
C LEU A 318 3.13 9.82 8.30
N GLY A 319 3.93 10.26 9.26
CA GLY A 319 3.95 11.66 9.75
C GLY A 319 2.66 12.25 10.34
N THR A 320 2.68 12.42 11.67
CA THR A 320 1.82 13.29 12.52
C THR A 320 0.30 13.06 12.59
N GLU A 321 -0.21 13.25 13.82
CA GLU A 321 -1.57 13.14 14.37
C GLU A 321 -2.57 12.20 13.66
N LEU A 322 -2.46 10.93 13.99
CA LEU A 322 -3.59 10.02 13.83
C LEU A 322 -4.74 10.48 14.73
N ASP A 323 -5.94 10.54 14.18
CA ASP A 323 -7.21 10.71 14.91
C ASP A 323 -7.61 9.45 15.71
N VAL A 324 -6.78 8.41 15.69
CA VAL A 324 -6.98 7.14 16.42
C VAL A 324 -5.85 6.86 17.40
N PRO A 325 -6.11 6.08 18.48
CA PRO A 325 -5.09 5.78 19.48
C PRO A 325 -3.90 4.94 18.99
N GLY A 326 -4.05 4.20 17.90
CA GLY A 326 -2.95 3.42 17.32
C GLY A 326 -3.34 2.66 16.06
N ALA A 327 -2.46 1.78 15.60
CA ALA A 327 -2.65 1.02 14.37
C ALA A 327 -2.14 -0.42 14.50
N PHE A 328 -2.73 -1.32 13.74
CA PHE A 328 -2.15 -2.62 13.45
C PHE A 328 -1.24 -2.53 12.23
N LEU A 329 -0.03 -3.09 12.35
CA LEU A 329 0.89 -3.33 11.25
C LEU A 329 0.83 -4.80 10.87
N ILE A 330 0.55 -5.09 9.60
CA ILE A 330 0.58 -6.43 9.04
C ILE A 330 1.81 -6.48 8.14
N MET A 331 2.82 -7.24 8.57
CA MET A 331 4.12 -7.30 7.92
C MET A 331 4.25 -8.62 7.16
N LEU A 332 4.50 -8.55 5.86
CA LEU A 332 4.71 -9.70 4.98
C LEU A 332 6.21 -10.01 4.87
N PRO A 333 6.63 -11.29 5.03
CA PRO A 333 8.04 -11.65 5.06
C PRO A 333 8.68 -11.42 3.69
N SER A 334 10.00 -11.19 3.66
CA SER A 334 10.69 -10.80 2.41
C SER A 334 10.68 -11.88 1.32
N ASP A 335 10.48 -13.14 1.70
CA ASP A 335 10.40 -14.31 0.84
C ASP A 335 8.95 -14.74 0.51
N VAL A 336 7.97 -13.88 0.80
CA VAL A 336 6.56 -14.13 0.45
C VAL A 336 6.41 -14.33 -1.06
N SER A 337 5.67 -15.37 -1.46
CA SER A 337 5.28 -15.55 -2.85
C SER A 337 4.08 -14.66 -3.18
N ASP A 338 3.95 -14.38 -4.47
CA ASP A 338 3.00 -13.43 -5.02
C ASP A 338 1.56 -13.92 -4.85
N ASP A 339 1.38 -15.23 -4.99
CA ASP A 339 0.12 -15.92 -4.73
C ASP A 339 -0.30 -15.79 -3.26
N ASP A 340 0.64 -16.04 -2.33
CA ASP A 340 0.35 -15.98 -0.90
C ASP A 340 0.09 -14.54 -0.44
N GLU A 341 0.84 -13.56 -0.98
CA GLU A 341 0.60 -12.13 -0.77
C GLU A 341 -0.81 -11.75 -1.25
N GLY A 342 -1.18 -12.11 -2.49
CA GLY A 342 -2.49 -11.83 -3.05
C GLY A 342 -3.64 -12.41 -2.22
N VAL A 343 -3.46 -13.60 -1.62
CA VAL A 343 -4.43 -14.19 -0.69
C VAL A 343 -4.59 -13.33 0.57
N VAL A 344 -3.48 -12.87 1.16
CA VAL A 344 -3.52 -12.00 2.35
C VAL A 344 -4.18 -10.65 2.02
N LEU A 345 -3.80 -10.01 0.92
CA LEU A 345 -4.37 -8.73 0.49
C LEU A 345 -5.89 -8.81 0.26
N ARG A 346 -6.36 -9.84 -0.46
CA ARG A 346 -7.80 -10.07 -0.68
C ARG A 346 -8.55 -10.30 0.64
N ALA A 347 -7.96 -11.03 1.58
CA ALA A 347 -8.58 -11.26 2.87
C ALA A 347 -8.61 -10.00 3.75
N LEU A 348 -7.63 -9.12 3.62
CA LEU A 348 -7.59 -7.82 4.31
C LEU A 348 -8.55 -6.79 3.68
N ALA A 349 -8.83 -6.90 2.38
CA ALA A 349 -9.75 -6.03 1.68
C ALA A 349 -11.14 -6.02 2.34
N GLY A 350 -11.68 -4.83 2.59
CA GLY A 350 -12.98 -4.64 3.24
C GLY A 350 -13.03 -5.00 4.74
N MET A 351 -11.89 -5.32 5.38
CA MET A 351 -11.85 -5.58 6.81
C MET A 351 -11.96 -4.27 7.60
N THR A 352 -13.16 -3.96 8.09
CA THR A 352 -13.47 -2.69 8.79
C THR A 352 -13.73 -2.86 10.28
N ARG A 353 -13.81 -4.10 10.77
CA ARG A 353 -14.09 -4.41 12.17
C ARG A 353 -13.31 -5.62 12.63
N LEU A 354 -12.87 -5.59 13.88
CA LEU A 354 -12.19 -6.68 14.54
C LEU A 354 -12.87 -7.04 15.86
N ASN A 355 -13.38 -8.27 15.94
CA ASN A 355 -13.95 -8.81 17.17
C ASN A 355 -12.84 -9.41 18.04
N TYR A 356 -12.70 -8.95 19.28
CA TYR A 356 -11.74 -9.50 20.24
C TYR A 356 -12.39 -10.46 21.23
N ARG A 357 -13.45 -10.01 21.93
CA ARG A 357 -14.27 -10.81 22.83
C ARG A 357 -15.75 -10.58 22.55
N ARG A 358 -16.58 -11.54 22.94
CA ARG A 358 -18.03 -11.51 22.64
C ARG A 358 -18.77 -10.40 23.40
N ASP A 359 -18.24 -10.02 24.56
CA ASP A 359 -18.78 -9.05 25.52
C ASP A 359 -18.19 -7.64 25.37
N GLU A 360 -17.16 -7.47 24.54
CA GLU A 360 -16.53 -6.18 24.25
C GLU A 360 -16.95 -5.68 22.86
N ALA A 361 -17.03 -4.36 22.70
CA ALA A 361 -17.30 -3.76 21.40
C ALA A 361 -16.16 -4.08 20.40
N PRO A 362 -16.46 -4.32 19.12
CA PRO A 362 -15.43 -4.55 18.12
C PRO A 362 -14.59 -3.31 17.88
N ALA A 363 -13.28 -3.49 17.68
CA ALA A 363 -12.43 -2.40 17.21
C ALA A 363 -12.80 -2.06 15.76
N ARG A 364 -12.94 -0.77 15.48
CA ARG A 364 -13.10 -0.22 14.14
C ARG A 364 -11.72 -0.15 13.50
N LEU A 365 -11.64 -0.66 12.28
CA LEU A 365 -10.43 -0.66 11.48
C LEU A 365 -10.62 0.24 10.26
N ARG A 366 -9.66 1.12 10.00
CA ARG A 366 -9.60 1.92 8.77
C ARG A 366 -8.26 1.65 8.07
N PRO A 367 -8.24 0.98 6.90
CA PRO A 367 -7.01 0.78 6.15
C PRO A 367 -6.47 2.12 5.65
N VAL A 368 -5.15 2.26 5.59
CA VAL A 368 -4.49 3.46 5.03
C VAL A 368 -4.47 3.43 3.49
N GLY A 369 -4.73 2.27 2.87
CA GLY A 369 -4.80 2.12 1.41
C GLY A 369 -3.44 2.02 0.71
N GLU A 370 -2.39 2.55 1.34
CA GLU A 370 -0.99 2.42 0.91
C GLU A 370 -0.31 1.18 1.53
N VAL A 371 0.59 0.56 0.77
CA VAL A 371 1.49 -0.50 1.24
C VAL A 371 2.88 0.10 1.41
N PHE A 372 3.44 -0.01 2.61
CA PHE A 372 4.73 0.60 2.94
C PHE A 372 5.87 -0.41 2.83
N ASP A 373 7.02 0.05 2.34
CA ASP A 373 8.26 -0.73 2.36
C ASP A 373 8.83 -0.78 3.79
N ALA A 374 9.07 -1.99 4.28
CA ALA A 374 9.69 -2.21 5.58
C ALA A 374 11.11 -1.64 5.65
N LEU A 375 11.88 -1.56 4.56
CA LEU A 375 13.23 -0.98 4.57
C LEU A 375 13.23 0.53 4.86
N GLY A 376 12.20 1.24 4.41
CA GLY A 376 12.06 2.69 4.51
C GLY A 376 11.01 3.15 5.52
N PHE A 377 10.55 2.28 6.42
CA PHE A 377 9.37 2.53 7.24
C PHE A 377 9.58 3.63 8.30
N TRP A 378 10.73 3.62 8.98
CA TRP A 378 11.05 4.63 10.00
C TRP A 378 11.77 5.83 9.38
N ARG A 379 11.55 7.02 9.95
CA ARG A 379 12.30 8.22 9.57
C ARG A 379 13.78 8.06 9.91
N PRO A 380 14.71 8.62 9.12
CA PRO A 380 16.12 8.56 9.45
C PRO A 380 16.42 9.22 10.81
N PRO A 381 17.46 8.78 11.54
CA PRO A 381 17.87 9.39 12.79
C PRO A 381 18.29 10.84 12.58
N ALA A 382 18.05 11.68 13.58
CA ALA A 382 18.48 13.08 13.54
C ALA A 382 20.01 13.20 13.47
N GLN A 383 20.50 14.31 12.92
CA GLN A 383 21.93 14.57 12.87
C GLN A 383 22.54 14.58 14.29
N GLY A 384 23.67 13.90 14.47
CA GLY A 384 24.36 13.80 15.76
C GLY A 384 23.80 12.73 16.71
N THR A 385 22.79 11.97 16.30
CA THR A 385 22.31 10.81 17.05
C THR A 385 22.70 9.50 16.36
N ARG A 386 22.71 8.43 17.14
CA ARG A 386 22.83 7.04 16.70
C ARG A 386 21.57 6.29 17.09
N ARG A 387 21.02 5.56 16.14
CA ARG A 387 19.84 4.73 16.37
C ARG A 387 20.20 3.46 17.11
N LEU A 388 19.51 3.22 18.21
CA LEU A 388 19.36 1.93 18.86
C LEU A 388 17.89 1.50 18.75
N TRP A 389 17.61 0.27 19.15
CA TRP A 389 16.28 -0.33 18.97
C TRP A 389 15.74 -0.84 20.29
N SER A 390 14.44 -0.65 20.51
CA SER A 390 13.75 -1.15 21.69
C SER A 390 12.54 -2.01 21.30
N PRO A 391 12.47 -3.28 21.76
CA PRO A 391 11.32 -4.13 21.48
C PRO A 391 10.08 -3.65 22.24
N THR A 392 9.01 -3.36 21.49
CA THR A 392 7.75 -2.84 22.03
C THR A 392 6.59 -3.86 21.87
N PRO A 393 5.70 -4.00 22.87
CA PRO A 393 5.87 -3.51 24.23
C PRO A 393 6.99 -4.26 24.98
N VAL A 394 7.25 -5.52 24.59
CA VAL A 394 8.33 -6.39 25.09
C VAL A 394 8.67 -7.43 24.02
N ALA A 395 9.87 -7.99 24.07
CA ALA A 395 10.21 -9.23 23.37
C ALA A 395 10.20 -10.42 24.35
N VAL A 396 9.99 -11.63 23.84
CA VAL A 396 10.05 -12.88 24.63
C VAL A 396 11.13 -13.79 24.04
N PRO A 397 12.12 -14.26 24.81
CA PRO A 397 13.17 -15.14 24.29
C PRO A 397 12.61 -16.46 23.76
N GLU A 398 13.23 -16.97 22.69
CA GLU A 398 12.85 -18.23 22.04
C GLU A 398 13.28 -19.49 22.78
N VAL A 399 14.29 -19.37 23.63
CA VAL A 399 14.93 -20.51 24.26
C VAL A 399 14.96 -20.34 25.77
N THR A 400 15.01 -21.47 26.48
CA THR A 400 15.37 -21.48 27.89
C THR A 400 16.84 -21.15 28.06
N ARG A 401 17.23 -20.81 29.30
CA ARG A 401 18.63 -20.66 29.67
C ARG A 401 19.43 -21.90 29.26
N GLN A 402 20.55 -21.70 28.57
CA GLN A 402 21.47 -22.76 28.20
C GLN A 402 22.43 -23.08 29.35
N ARG A 403 23.00 -24.29 29.38
CA ARG A 403 24.03 -24.66 30.37
C ARG A 403 25.33 -23.87 30.13
N GLY A 404 26.13 -23.66 31.17
CA GLY A 404 27.39 -22.90 31.13
C GLY A 404 27.20 -21.38 31.23
N ASP A 405 28.15 -20.63 30.67
CA ASP A 405 28.24 -19.15 30.74
C ASP A 405 27.21 -18.42 29.86
N TRP A 406 25.96 -18.90 29.85
CA TRP A 406 24.87 -18.30 29.10
C TRP A 406 24.21 -17.18 29.92
N THR A 407 24.27 -15.95 29.39
CA THR A 407 23.67 -14.77 30.00
C THR A 407 22.27 -14.47 29.44
N PHE A 408 21.56 -13.51 30.05
CA PHE A 408 20.31 -13.04 29.48
C PHE A 408 20.54 -12.20 28.22
N GLU A 409 21.65 -11.45 28.14
CA GLU A 409 22.05 -10.73 26.93
C GLU A 409 22.23 -11.68 25.74
N ASP A 410 22.82 -12.87 25.95
CA ASP A 410 22.94 -13.87 24.89
C ASP A 410 21.58 -14.35 24.39
N ALA A 411 20.56 -14.41 25.26
CA ALA A 411 19.19 -14.71 24.84
C ALA A 411 18.58 -13.58 23.98
N ILE A 412 18.88 -12.32 24.29
CA ILE A 412 18.44 -11.15 23.50
C ILE A 412 19.12 -11.15 22.12
N LEU A 413 20.43 -11.36 22.08
CA LEU A 413 21.19 -11.44 20.83
C LEU A 413 20.76 -12.65 20.00
N LEU A 414 20.42 -13.76 20.64
CA LEU A 414 19.87 -14.92 19.94
C LEU A 414 18.52 -14.61 19.29
N SER A 415 17.66 -13.81 19.94
CA SER A 415 16.41 -13.33 19.33
C SER A 415 16.65 -12.52 18.06
N LEU A 416 17.72 -11.71 18.00
CA LEU A 416 18.17 -11.09 16.74
C LEU A 416 18.61 -12.18 15.75
N GLY A 417 19.48 -13.08 16.19
CA GLY A 417 19.99 -14.19 15.38
C GLY A 417 18.91 -14.99 14.68
N PHE A 418 17.77 -15.26 15.34
CA PHE A 418 16.67 -16.00 14.73
C PHE A 418 15.94 -15.25 13.61
N VAL A 419 15.86 -13.92 13.69
CA VAL A 419 15.19 -13.09 12.68
C VAL A 419 16.00 -13.06 11.39
N TRP A 420 17.32 -12.95 11.51
CA TRP A 420 18.25 -12.92 10.36
C TRP A 420 18.96 -14.26 10.13
N ARG A 421 18.41 -15.37 10.63
CA ARG A 421 19.06 -16.69 10.57
C ARG A 421 19.51 -17.07 9.17
N ASP A 422 18.72 -16.71 8.17
CA ASP A 422 18.98 -17.06 6.77
C ASP A 422 20.08 -16.18 6.13
N ARG A 423 20.65 -15.20 6.87
CA ARG A 423 21.83 -14.38 6.48
C ARG A 423 23.14 -14.82 7.16
N PHE A 424 23.06 -15.78 8.06
CA PHE A 424 24.19 -16.29 8.81
C PHE A 424 24.67 -17.61 8.24
N ASP A 425 25.91 -17.97 8.55
CA ASP A 425 26.43 -19.30 8.20
C ASP A 425 25.61 -20.38 8.90
N ALA A 426 25.44 -21.51 8.22
CA ALA A 426 24.68 -22.63 8.74
C ALA A 426 25.25 -23.11 10.09
N VAL A 427 24.44 -22.99 11.14
CA VAL A 427 24.82 -23.42 12.49
C VAL A 427 24.27 -24.81 12.82
N PRO A 428 24.98 -25.62 13.62
CA PRO A 428 24.46 -26.91 14.08
C PRO A 428 23.22 -26.72 14.96
N LYS A 429 22.40 -27.76 15.12
CA LYS A 429 21.25 -27.70 16.04
C LYS A 429 21.71 -27.72 17.50
N GLY A 430 20.94 -27.08 18.38
CA GLY A 430 21.15 -27.11 19.83
C GLY A 430 22.07 -26.01 20.36
N THR A 431 22.56 -26.18 21.59
CA THR A 431 23.26 -25.13 22.36
C THR A 431 24.49 -24.57 21.65
N GLN A 432 25.28 -25.40 20.98
CA GLN A 432 26.46 -24.94 20.22
C GLN A 432 26.06 -24.05 19.04
N GLY A 433 24.94 -24.37 18.38
CA GLY A 433 24.39 -23.53 17.33
C GLY A 433 23.92 -22.17 17.83
N TYR A 434 23.23 -22.15 18.97
CA TYR A 434 22.78 -20.90 19.58
C TYR A 434 23.96 -19.99 19.93
N ARG A 435 25.04 -20.54 20.49
CA ARG A 435 26.25 -19.76 20.78
C ARG A 435 26.92 -19.24 19.51
N SER A 436 26.99 -20.06 18.47
CA SER A 436 27.57 -19.67 17.18
C SER A 436 26.77 -18.54 16.54
N LEU A 437 25.44 -18.61 16.62
CA LEU A 437 24.55 -17.57 16.10
C LEU A 437 24.69 -16.25 16.89
N VAL A 438 24.82 -16.32 18.21
CA VAL A 438 25.11 -15.14 19.05
C VAL A 438 26.46 -14.51 18.70
N ALA A 439 27.50 -15.33 18.46
CA ALA A 439 28.81 -14.84 18.05
C ALA A 439 28.73 -14.09 16.71
N GLN A 440 28.05 -14.66 15.71
CA GLN A 440 27.86 -14.00 14.41
C GLN A 440 27.06 -12.69 14.51
N VAL A 441 26.05 -12.62 15.40
CA VAL A 441 25.34 -11.36 15.68
C VAL A 441 26.28 -10.30 16.25
N ARG A 442 27.18 -10.68 17.17
CA ARG A 442 28.16 -9.76 17.75
C ARG A 442 29.19 -9.29 16.73
N GLU A 443 29.66 -10.18 15.86
CA GLU A 443 30.59 -9.86 14.76
C GLU A 443 30.01 -8.81 13.81
N ARG A 444 28.69 -8.88 13.59
CA ARG A 444 27.92 -7.90 12.81
C ARG A 444 27.56 -6.61 13.58
N GLY A 445 28.09 -6.42 14.79
CA GLY A 445 27.89 -5.21 15.59
C GLY A 445 26.61 -5.22 16.46
N GLY A 446 25.97 -6.38 16.61
CA GLY A 446 24.86 -6.58 17.53
C GLY A 446 25.32 -6.52 18.99
N GLY A 447 24.58 -5.79 19.83
CA GLY A 447 24.94 -5.57 21.23
C GLY A 447 23.76 -5.14 22.08
N VAL A 448 23.87 -5.33 23.40
CA VAL A 448 22.83 -4.94 24.37
C VAL A 448 23.40 -3.85 25.27
N MET A 449 22.75 -2.68 25.29
CA MET A 449 23.10 -1.57 26.17
C MET A 449 22.52 -1.77 27.56
N TRP A 450 21.23 -2.13 27.59
CA TRP A 450 20.46 -2.30 28.80
C TRP A 450 19.29 -3.23 28.54
N HIS A 451 18.85 -3.94 29.57
CA HIS A 451 17.63 -4.74 29.50
C HIS A 451 16.93 -4.81 30.85
N HIS A 452 15.62 -5.03 30.82
CA HIS A 452 14.79 -5.24 32.00
C HIS A 452 13.76 -6.34 31.76
N ARG A 453 13.63 -7.23 32.75
CA ARG A 453 12.71 -8.37 32.69
C ARG A 453 11.38 -8.01 33.32
N ILE A 454 10.30 -8.27 32.60
CA ILE A 454 8.94 -8.10 33.10
C ILE A 454 8.50 -9.39 33.82
N THR A 455 8.23 -9.27 35.11
CA THR A 455 7.87 -10.41 35.98
C THR A 455 6.37 -10.50 36.26
N ARG A 456 5.62 -9.42 36.04
CA ARG A 456 4.18 -9.37 36.25
C ARG A 456 3.44 -9.92 35.04
N ASN A 457 2.60 -10.94 35.26
CA ASN A 457 1.76 -11.58 34.25
C ASN A 457 2.48 -11.89 32.91
N PRO A 458 3.63 -12.61 32.94
CA PRO A 458 4.48 -12.79 31.77
C PRO A 458 3.80 -13.57 30.64
N SER A 459 2.79 -14.37 30.95
CA SER A 459 2.00 -15.13 29.98
C SER A 459 1.16 -14.25 29.05
N LEU A 460 0.86 -12.99 29.43
CA LEU A 460 0.09 -12.07 28.58
C LEU A 460 0.86 -11.61 27.33
N TYR A 461 2.17 -11.79 27.33
CA TYR A 461 3.08 -11.36 26.27
C TYR A 461 3.47 -12.47 25.30
N ALA A 462 2.87 -13.66 25.41
CA ALA A 462 3.13 -14.78 24.52
C ALA A 462 1.83 -15.51 24.15
N HIS A 463 1.58 -15.70 22.85
CA HIS A 463 0.41 -16.46 22.41
C HIS A 463 0.55 -17.96 22.68
N LYS A 464 1.72 -18.53 22.38
CA LYS A 464 2.07 -19.94 22.61
C LYS A 464 3.53 -20.04 23.04
N MET A 465 3.80 -20.77 24.11
CA MET A 465 5.15 -21.12 24.52
C MET A 465 5.43 -22.59 24.21
N PRO A 466 6.66 -22.95 23.80
CA PRO A 466 7.04 -24.35 23.69
C PRO A 466 6.91 -25.06 25.04
N LYS A 467 6.61 -26.37 25.01
CA LYS A 467 6.43 -27.17 26.22
C LYS A 467 7.70 -27.10 27.09
N GLY A 468 7.54 -26.71 28.35
CA GLY A 468 8.64 -26.58 29.31
C GLY A 468 9.41 -25.25 29.25
N VAL A 469 9.00 -24.29 28.41
CA VAL A 469 9.60 -22.95 28.34
C VAL A 469 8.69 -21.93 29.04
N THR A 470 9.24 -21.24 30.04
CA THR A 470 8.53 -20.14 30.71
C THR A 470 8.69 -18.85 29.93
N ALA A 471 7.62 -18.08 29.75
CA ALA A 471 7.69 -16.75 29.15
C ALA A 471 8.55 -15.81 30.03
N GLN A 472 9.55 -15.18 29.43
CA GLN A 472 10.42 -14.21 30.10
C GLN A 472 10.45 -12.89 29.33
N PRO A 473 9.32 -12.16 29.29
CA PRO A 473 9.24 -10.91 28.56
C PRO A 473 10.28 -9.90 29.05
N TYR A 474 10.86 -9.14 28.13
CA TYR A 474 11.83 -8.12 28.43
C TYR A 474 11.66 -6.88 27.54
N THR A 475 12.06 -5.73 28.09
CA THR A 475 12.44 -4.56 27.31
C THR A 475 13.96 -4.49 27.25
N ALA A 476 14.49 -3.91 26.19
CA ALA A 476 15.93 -3.73 26.03
C ALA A 476 16.21 -2.51 25.15
N LEU A 477 17.44 -2.03 25.21
CA LEU A 477 17.98 -1.09 24.25
C LEU A 477 19.16 -1.78 23.57
N VAL A 478 19.02 -2.06 22.27
CA VAL A 478 19.97 -2.91 21.53
C VAL A 478 20.53 -2.20 20.31
N SER A 479 21.81 -2.47 20.03
CA SER A 479 22.41 -2.25 18.72
C SER A 479 22.11 -3.48 17.88
N VAL A 480 21.60 -3.27 16.67
CA VAL A 480 21.41 -4.34 15.66
C VAL A 480 22.55 -4.40 14.66
N GLY A 481 23.52 -3.49 14.76
CA GLY A 481 24.69 -3.47 13.88
C GLY A 481 24.30 -3.30 12.41
N ASP A 482 24.89 -4.11 11.53
CA ASP A 482 24.60 -4.11 10.09
C ASP A 482 23.39 -4.97 9.69
N LEU A 483 22.66 -5.55 10.65
CA LEU A 483 21.54 -6.45 10.38
C LEU A 483 20.30 -5.72 9.85
N LEU A 484 20.11 -4.47 10.26
CA LEU A 484 18.97 -3.64 9.90
C LEU A 484 19.45 -2.20 9.71
N GLY A 485 19.17 -1.63 8.55
CA GLY A 485 19.40 -0.21 8.30
C GLY A 485 18.57 0.67 9.23
N ASP A 486 18.99 1.91 9.43
CA ASP A 486 18.37 2.81 10.41
C ASP A 486 16.87 3.06 10.14
N THR A 487 16.42 2.96 8.89
CA THR A 487 15.01 3.17 8.51
C THR A 487 14.17 1.89 8.53
N GLY A 488 14.77 0.73 8.79
CA GLY A 488 14.15 -0.58 8.60
C GLY A 488 13.19 -1.01 9.72
N LEU A 489 12.12 -1.73 9.38
CA LEU A 489 11.16 -2.30 10.30
C LEU A 489 11.41 -3.80 10.53
N ALA A 490 11.56 -4.19 11.79
CA ALA A 490 11.67 -5.61 12.16
C ALA A 490 11.05 -5.87 13.54
N ALA A 491 10.78 -7.14 13.84
CA ALA A 491 10.35 -7.60 15.15
C ALA A 491 11.16 -8.82 15.60
N VAL A 492 11.40 -8.96 16.91
CA VAL A 492 12.31 -9.95 17.50
C VAL A 492 11.66 -10.78 18.60
N GLY A 493 12.23 -11.94 18.90
CA GLY A 493 11.72 -12.85 19.92
C GLY A 493 10.59 -13.75 19.42
N GLN A 494 10.07 -14.61 20.30
CA GLN A 494 8.86 -15.44 20.02
C GLN A 494 7.63 -14.60 19.73
N SER A 495 7.55 -13.41 20.32
CA SER A 495 6.44 -12.48 20.14
C SER A 495 6.47 -11.77 18.79
N ARG A 496 7.57 -11.88 18.00
CA ARG A 496 7.77 -11.13 16.75
C ARG A 496 6.66 -11.27 15.72
N HIS A 497 5.93 -12.38 15.74
CA HIS A 497 4.82 -12.61 14.82
C HIS A 497 3.48 -12.05 15.32
N LEU A 498 3.29 -11.88 16.63
CA LEU A 498 2.00 -11.52 17.21
C LEU A 498 2.17 -10.62 18.43
N GLY A 499 2.01 -9.31 18.22
CA GLY A 499 1.73 -8.31 19.25
C GLY A 499 2.86 -7.97 20.23
N GLY A 500 4.10 -8.40 19.95
CA GLY A 500 5.27 -7.85 20.62
C GLY A 500 6.58 -8.04 19.87
N GLY A 501 7.63 -7.49 20.45
CA GLY A 501 8.99 -7.57 19.92
C GLY A 501 9.28 -6.62 18.76
N LEU A 502 8.34 -5.76 18.36
CA LEU A 502 8.57 -4.77 17.31
C LEU A 502 9.72 -3.84 17.72
N LEU A 503 10.76 -3.77 16.90
CA LEU A 503 11.90 -2.89 17.12
C LEU A 503 11.50 -1.46 16.77
N VAL A 504 11.35 -0.64 17.81
CA VAL A 504 11.04 0.78 17.69
C VAL A 504 12.33 1.60 17.80
N PRO A 505 12.51 2.65 16.97
CA PRO A 505 13.65 3.55 17.06
C PRO A 505 13.83 4.17 18.45
N ALA A 506 15.08 4.21 18.90
CA ALA A 506 15.52 4.97 20.06
C ALA A 506 16.82 5.68 19.66
N ASP A 507 16.69 6.97 19.33
CA ASP A 507 17.81 7.79 18.88
C ASP A 507 18.51 8.43 20.08
N LEU A 508 19.78 8.09 20.28
CA LEU A 508 20.60 8.63 21.37
C LEU A 508 21.74 9.49 20.81
N PRO A 509 22.19 10.53 21.52
CA PRO A 509 23.45 11.21 21.20
C PRO A 509 24.60 10.22 21.00
N ILE A 510 25.42 10.43 19.99
CA ILE A 510 26.50 9.51 19.58
C ILE A 510 27.41 9.17 20.76
N GLU A 511 27.72 10.14 21.63
CA GLU A 511 28.59 9.97 22.79
C GLU A 511 28.04 8.94 23.79
N LEU A 512 26.71 8.87 23.95
CA LEU A 512 26.07 7.89 24.84
C LEU A 512 26.02 6.50 24.20
N ALA A 513 25.83 6.43 22.89
CA ALA A 513 25.68 5.18 22.14
C ALA A 513 27.01 4.43 21.93
N GLN A 514 28.17 5.11 22.02
CA GLN A 514 29.50 4.48 21.88
C GLN A 514 29.77 3.37 22.92
N SER A 515 29.18 3.47 24.11
CA SER A 515 29.31 2.48 25.18
C SER A 515 28.79 1.07 24.83
N VAL A 516 27.91 0.97 23.83
CA VAL A 516 27.20 -0.26 23.43
C VAL A 516 27.99 -1.08 22.42
N VAL A 517 28.70 -0.40 21.51
CA VAL A 517 29.39 -1.01 20.36
C VAL A 517 30.85 -1.32 20.67
N GLY A 518 31.41 -0.70 21.72
CA GLY A 518 32.80 -0.86 22.13
C GLY A 518 33.12 -2.08 23.02
N ARG A 519 32.13 -2.86 23.46
CA ARG A 519 32.39 -4.12 24.20
C ARG A 519 32.76 -5.24 23.23
N ARG A 520 33.97 -5.17 22.65
CA ARG A 520 34.63 -6.39 22.15
C ARG A 520 35.14 -7.18 23.37
N PRO A 521 34.98 -8.52 23.41
CA PRO A 521 35.47 -9.34 24.50
C PRO A 521 36.99 -9.23 24.69
#